data_AF-A0A495YY89-F1
#
_entry.id   AF-A0A495YY89-F1
#
_cell.length_a   1.000
_cell.length_b   1.000
_cell.length_c   1.000
_cell.angle_alpha   90.00
_cell.angle_beta   90.00
_cell.angle_gamma   90.00
#
_symmetry.space_group_name_H-M   'P 1'
#
loop_
_entity.id
_entity.type
_entity.pdbx_description
1 polymer ?
#
loop_
_entity_poly.entity_id
_entity_poly.type
_entity_poly.pdbx_seq_one_letter_code
_entity_poly.pdbx_strand_id
1 'polypeptide(L)'
;MDGKQERRQLLAEHHEVRVTAEQNADADVSIVGWFVAGFALNVIGILIAYIYQPSPPIARLHDWSEEYTALYRYAYKTKIQRVQPTIAMIGCLVSLTLGIIIGCMI
;
A
#
# COMPACT_ATOMS: atom_id res chain seq x y z
N MET A 1 -18.52 34.06 -13.04
CA MET A 1 -17.74 32.79 -12.99
C MET A 1 -18.02 32.19 -11.61
N ASP A 2 -19.19 31.58 -11.44
CA ASP A 2 -19.53 30.15 -11.62
C ASP A 2 -18.86 29.22 -10.59
N GLY A 3 -19.36 29.23 -9.35
CA GLY A 3 -18.92 28.33 -8.28
C GLY A 3 -19.19 26.82 -8.53
N LYS A 4 -19.86 26.46 -9.64
CA LYS A 4 -19.89 25.05 -10.10
C LYS A 4 -18.57 24.64 -10.73
N GLN A 5 -17.89 25.58 -11.40
CA GLN A 5 -16.60 25.34 -12.04
C GLN A 5 -15.49 25.14 -11.00
N GLU A 6 -15.48 25.96 -9.94
CA GLU A 6 -14.52 25.86 -8.84
C GLU A 6 -14.61 24.51 -8.12
N ARG A 7 -15.83 24.04 -7.80
CA ARG A 7 -16.02 22.70 -7.21
C ARG A 7 -15.53 21.56 -8.10
N ARG A 8 -15.69 21.70 -9.42
CA ARG A 8 -15.19 20.68 -10.37
C ARG A 8 -13.68 20.66 -10.42
N GLN A 9 -13.02 21.82 -10.30
CA GLN A 9 -11.57 21.92 -10.21
C GLN A 9 -11.06 21.26 -8.94
N LEU A 10 -11.64 21.57 -7.77
CA LEU A 10 -11.27 20.93 -6.49
C LEU A 10 -11.44 19.40 -6.52
N LEU A 11 -12.55 18.92 -7.08
CA LEU A 11 -12.80 17.48 -7.21
C LEU A 11 -11.79 16.78 -8.14
N ALA A 12 -11.42 17.43 -9.25
CA ALA A 12 -10.41 16.90 -10.16
C ALA A 12 -9.04 16.84 -9.47
N GLU A 13 -8.67 17.89 -8.76
CA GLU A 13 -7.39 17.98 -8.06
C GLU A 13 -7.29 16.93 -6.93
N HIS A 14 -8.34 16.77 -6.14
CA HIS A 14 -8.41 15.73 -5.12
C HIS A 14 -8.26 14.33 -5.72
N HIS A 15 -8.80 14.10 -6.91
CA HIS A 15 -8.66 12.83 -7.61
C HIS A 15 -7.21 12.59 -8.04
N GLU A 16 -6.56 13.58 -8.63
CA GLU A 16 -5.15 13.50 -9.05
C GLU A 16 -4.20 13.23 -7.88
N VAL A 17 -4.43 13.89 -6.74
CA VAL A 17 -3.67 13.66 -5.50
C VAL A 17 -3.79 12.21 -5.04
N ARG A 18 -5.01 11.66 -5.06
CA ARG A 18 -5.25 10.26 -4.66
C ARG A 18 -4.58 9.28 -5.62
N VAL A 19 -4.69 9.48 -6.92
CA VAL A 19 -4.06 8.61 -7.93
C VAL A 19 -2.54 8.62 -7.75
N THR A 20 -1.94 9.79 -7.60
CA THR A 20 -0.49 9.94 -7.40
C THR A 20 -0.04 9.27 -6.09
N ALA A 21 -0.81 9.45 -5.01
CA ALA A 21 -0.55 8.79 -3.73
C ALA A 21 -0.58 7.26 -3.84
N GLU A 22 -1.55 6.71 -4.56
CA GLU A 22 -1.66 5.27 -4.76
C GLU A 22 -0.54 4.71 -5.63
N GLN A 23 -0.16 5.41 -6.71
CA GLN A 23 0.95 5.00 -7.58
C GLN A 23 2.28 5.00 -6.83
N ASN A 24 2.53 6.03 -6.02
CA ASN A 24 3.72 6.10 -5.19
C ASN A 24 3.73 5.02 -4.11
N ALA A 25 2.58 4.73 -3.50
CA ALA A 25 2.44 3.62 -2.57
C ALA A 25 2.76 2.28 -3.23
N ASP A 26 2.26 2.03 -4.44
CA ASP A 26 2.53 0.80 -5.18
C ASP A 26 4.02 0.68 -5.54
N ALA A 27 4.70 1.78 -5.85
CA ALA A 27 6.14 1.80 -6.15
C ALA A 27 7.02 1.59 -4.90
N ASP A 28 6.60 2.11 -3.75
CA ASP A 28 7.36 2.00 -2.49
C ASP A 28 7.19 0.63 -1.82
N VAL A 29 6.14 -0.12 -2.15
CA VAL A 29 5.91 -1.47 -1.59
C VAL A 29 6.81 -2.50 -2.27
N SER A 30 7.73 -3.09 -1.51
CA SER A 30 8.55 -4.21 -2.00
C SER A 30 7.71 -5.50 -2.08
N ILE A 31 7.13 -5.79 -3.26
CA ILE A 31 6.33 -7.01 -3.48
C ILE A 31 7.12 -8.26 -3.09
N VAL A 32 8.36 -8.38 -3.57
CA VAL A 32 9.23 -9.52 -3.27
C VAL A 32 9.51 -9.64 -1.77
N GLY A 33 9.80 -8.52 -1.09
CA GLY A 33 10.08 -8.52 0.34
C GLY A 33 8.90 -9.01 1.17
N TRP A 34 7.69 -8.52 0.90
CA TRP A 34 6.49 -8.94 1.62
C TRP A 34 6.05 -10.36 1.27
N PHE A 35 6.29 -10.79 0.02
CA PHE A 35 6.06 -12.17 -0.37
C PHE A 35 6.97 -13.13 0.41
N VAL A 36 8.28 -12.83 0.48
CA VAL A 36 9.24 -13.63 1.24
C VAL A 36 8.91 -13.60 2.73
N ALA A 37 8.52 -12.44 3.27
CA ALA A 37 8.10 -12.34 4.67
C ALA A 37 6.90 -13.25 4.95
N GLY A 38 5.89 -13.26 4.07
CA GLY A 38 4.76 -14.16 4.14
C GLY A 38 5.14 -15.64 4.00
N PHE A 39 6.03 -15.97 3.06
CA PHE A 39 6.46 -17.34 2.78
C PHE A 39 7.30 -17.94 3.92
N ALA A 40 8.27 -17.19 4.44
CA ALA A 40 9.20 -17.68 5.46
C ALA A 40 8.65 -17.58 6.89
N LEU A 41 7.92 -16.50 7.20
CA LEU A 41 7.40 -16.23 8.54
C LEU A 41 5.92 -16.59 8.70
N ASN A 42 5.25 -17.02 7.63
CA ASN A 42 3.82 -17.38 7.61
C ASN A 42 2.95 -16.29 8.24
N VAL A 43 2.13 -16.64 9.24
CA VAL A 43 1.21 -15.73 9.94
C VAL A 43 1.95 -14.54 10.57
N ILE A 44 3.19 -14.73 11.04
CA ILE A 44 3.98 -13.64 11.64
C ILE A 44 4.33 -12.59 10.57
N GLY A 45 4.63 -13.01 9.34
CA GLY A 45 4.88 -12.11 8.21
C GLY A 45 3.67 -11.25 7.87
N ILE A 46 2.47 -11.83 7.96
CA ILE A 46 1.20 -11.11 7.76
C ILE A 46 0.98 -10.09 8.89
N LEU A 47 1.23 -10.46 10.14
CA LEU A 47 1.07 -9.56 11.28
C LEU A 47 2.02 -8.34 11.19
N ILE A 48 3.28 -8.58 10.80
CA ILE A 48 4.25 -7.49 10.58
C ILE A 48 3.76 -6.56 9.46
N ALA A 49 3.20 -7.10 8.38
CA ALA A 49 2.65 -6.30 7.28
C ALA A 49 1.43 -5.44 7.69
N TYR A 50 0.68 -5.83 8.73
CA TYR A 50 -0.41 -5.01 9.28
C TYR A 50 0.08 -3.89 10.20
N ILE A 51 1.14 -4.15 10.97
CA ILE A 51 1.68 -3.20 11.95
C ILE A 51 2.59 -2.18 11.28
N TYR A 52 3.35 -2.59 10.27
CA TYR A 52 4.28 -1.72 9.57
C TYR A 52 3.54 -0.70 8.69
N GLN A 53 3.62 0.57 9.09
CA GLN A 53 3.01 1.69 8.36
C GLN A 53 4.12 2.56 7.77
N PRO A 54 4.51 2.36 6.50
CA PRO A 54 5.45 3.26 5.88
C PRO A 54 4.79 4.63 5.69
N SER A 55 5.48 5.66 6.16
CA SER A 55 5.12 7.05 5.91
C SER A 55 5.71 7.48 4.56
N PRO A 56 5.00 8.25 3.73
CA PRO A 56 5.56 8.73 2.48
C PRO A 56 6.81 9.61 2.72
N PRO A 57 7.83 9.56 1.84
CA PRO A 57 9.05 10.36 2.00
C PRO A 57 8.75 11.86 2.01
N ILE A 58 9.22 12.57 3.05
CA ILE A 58 8.98 14.02 3.26
C ILE A 58 9.43 14.86 2.06
N ALA A 59 10.44 14.39 1.32
CA ALA A 59 10.94 15.02 0.10
C ALA A 59 9.89 15.17 -1.01
N ARG A 60 8.84 14.34 -1.03
CA ARG A 60 7.76 14.42 -2.03
C ARG A 60 6.61 15.37 -1.64
N LEU A 61 6.65 15.95 -0.44
CA LEU A 61 5.59 16.80 0.12
C LEU A 61 5.93 18.30 0.07
N HIS A 62 6.90 18.69 -0.75
CA HIS A 62 7.41 20.05 -0.77
C HIS A 62 6.37 21.03 -1.35
N ASP A 63 6.14 22.12 -0.61
CA ASP A 63 5.29 23.27 -0.96
C ASP A 63 3.78 23.01 -1.15
N TRP A 64 3.27 21.87 -0.67
CA TRP A 64 1.83 21.60 -0.68
C TRP A 64 1.14 22.20 0.54
N SER A 65 -0.10 22.65 0.38
CA SER A 65 -0.90 23.08 1.53
C SER A 65 -1.19 21.90 2.47
N GLU A 66 -1.50 22.20 3.74
CA GLU A 66 -1.71 21.18 4.76
C GLU A 66 -2.85 20.21 4.40
N GLU A 67 -3.90 20.70 3.74
CA GLU A 67 -5.05 19.92 3.30
C GLU A 67 -4.66 18.86 2.24
N TYR A 68 -3.84 19.26 1.25
CA TYR A 68 -3.35 18.37 0.20
C TYR A 68 -2.43 17.30 0.76
N THR A 69 -1.56 17.69 1.68
CA THR A 69 -0.65 16.78 2.38
C THR A 69 -1.43 15.74 3.19
N ALA A 70 -2.49 16.14 3.90
CA ALA A 70 -3.33 15.24 4.68
C ALA A 70 -4.05 14.23 3.79
N LEU A 71 -4.66 14.70 2.69
CA LEU A 71 -5.35 13.85 1.73
C LEU A 71 -4.40 12.83 1.08
N TYR A 72 -3.23 13.29 0.66
CA TYR A 72 -2.19 12.44 0.08
C TYR A 72 -1.74 11.35 1.07
N ARG A 73 -1.39 11.73 2.30
CA ARG A 73 -0.95 10.79 3.34
C ARG A 73 -2.02 9.75 3.65
N TYR A 74 -3.27 10.17 3.73
CA TYR A 74 -4.40 9.27 3.97
C TYR A 74 -4.57 8.24 2.84
N ALA A 75 -4.57 8.70 1.59
CA ALA A 75 -4.70 7.82 0.42
C ALA A 75 -3.52 6.82 0.32
N TYR A 76 -2.29 7.32 0.48
CA TYR A 76 -1.08 6.51 0.49
C TYR A 76 -1.12 5.43 1.57
N LYS A 77 -1.42 5.81 2.82
CA LYS A 77 -1.52 4.88 3.94
C LYS A 77 -2.57 3.80 3.70
N THR A 78 -3.75 4.20 3.25
CA THR A 78 -4.88 3.30 2.99
C THR A 78 -4.53 2.25 1.94
N LYS A 79 -3.82 2.65 0.87
CA LYS A 79 -3.37 1.75 -0.18
C LYS A 79 -2.40 0.70 0.38
N ILE A 80 -1.38 1.14 1.12
CA ILE A 80 -0.35 0.24 1.62
C ILE A 80 -0.88 -0.78 2.63
N GLN A 81 -1.75 -0.34 3.54
CA GLN A 81 -2.41 -1.23 4.51
C GLN A 81 -3.24 -2.33 3.85
N ARG A 82 -3.57 -2.18 2.57
CA ARG A 82 -4.24 -3.22 1.79
C ARG A 82 -3.25 -4.12 1.05
N VAL A 83 -2.24 -3.51 0.41
CA VAL A 83 -1.33 -4.24 -0.49
C VAL A 83 -0.35 -5.13 0.28
N GLN A 84 0.32 -4.63 1.32
CA GLN A 84 1.33 -5.39 2.08
C GLN A 84 0.80 -6.69 2.69
N PRO A 85 -0.31 -6.71 3.46
CA PRO A 85 -0.82 -7.94 4.04
C PRO A 85 -1.36 -8.89 2.98
N THR A 86 -1.89 -8.37 1.85
CA THR A 86 -2.36 -9.22 0.74
C THR A 86 -1.19 -9.99 0.13
N ILE A 87 -0.06 -9.33 -0.13
CA ILE A 87 1.13 -9.99 -0.70
C ILE A 87 1.74 -10.97 0.31
N ALA A 88 1.82 -10.61 1.59
CA ALA A 88 2.28 -11.52 2.64
C ALA A 88 1.36 -12.75 2.79
N MET A 89 0.04 -12.56 2.66
CA MET A 89 -0.92 -13.65 2.68
C MET A 89 -0.73 -14.60 1.49
N ILE A 90 -0.47 -14.07 0.29
CA ILE A 90 -0.15 -14.88 -0.89
C ILE A 90 1.12 -15.71 -0.62
N GLY A 91 2.18 -15.11 -0.05
CA GLY A 91 3.39 -15.84 0.33
C GLY A 91 3.13 -17.00 1.30
N CYS A 92 2.30 -16.76 2.32
CA CYS A 92 1.90 -17.77 3.31
C CYS A 92 1.07 -18.92 2.69
N LEU A 93 0.17 -18.63 1.75
CA LEU A 93 -0.58 -19.68 1.04
C LEU A 93 0.34 -20.52 0.16
N VAL A 94 1.33 -19.89 -0.48
CA VAL A 94 2.32 -20.59 -1.30
C VAL A 94 3.22 -21.50 -0.45
N SER A 95 3.67 -21.05 0.73
CA SER A 95 4.47 -21.91 1.62
C SER A 95 3.69 -23.12 2.12
N LEU A 96 2.42 -22.95 2.50
CA LEU A 96 1.56 -24.04 2.95
C LEU A 96 1.32 -25.07 1.85
N THR A 97 0.98 -24.61 0.64
CA THR A 97 0.75 -25.50 -0.51
C THR A 97 2.00 -26.28 -0.90
N LEU A 98 3.17 -25.64 -0.94
CA LEU A 98 4.45 -26.32 -1.18
C LEU A 98 4.77 -27.34 -0.09
N GLY A 99 4.56 -27.00 1.18
CA GLY A 99 4.77 -27.91 2.31
C GLY A 99 3.89 -29.16 2.23
N ILE A 100 2.62 -29.01 1.84
CA ILE A 100 1.69 -30.14 1.63
C ILE A 100 2.16 -31.03 0.48
N ILE A 101 2.54 -30.45 -0.66
CA ILE A 101 2.98 -31.23 -1.83
C ILE A 101 4.24 -32.02 -1.51
N ILE A 102 5.26 -31.38 -0.92
CA ILE A 102 6.52 -32.03 -0.56
C ILE A 102 6.29 -33.10 0.50
N GLY A 103 5.50 -32.80 1.54
CA GLY A 103 5.19 -33.75 2.59
C GLY A 103 4.34 -34.95 2.13
N CYS A 104 3.54 -34.78 1.07
CA CYS A 104 2.75 -35.87 0.47
C CYS A 104 3.57 -36.74 -0.50
N MET A 105 4.68 -36.23 -1.04
CA MET A 105 5.59 -36.99 -1.92
C MET A 105 6.65 -37.82 -1.18
N ILE A 106 6.76 -37.67 0.14
CA ILE A 106 7.70 -38.40 1.03
C ILE A 106 6.95 -39.53 1.75
#